data_AF-A0A4P5Y6J3-F1
#
_entry.id   AF-A0A4P5Y6J3-F1
#
_cell.length_a   1.000
_cell.length_b   1.000
_cell.length_c   1.000
_cell.angle_alpha   90.00
_cell.angle_beta   90.00
_cell.angle_gamma   90.00
#
_symmetry.space_group_name_H-M   'P 1'
#
loop_
_entity.id
_entity.type
_entity.pdbx_description
1 polymer ?
#
loop_
_entity_poly.entity_id
_entity_poly.type
_entity_poly.pdbx_seq_one_letter_code
_entity_poly.pdbx_strand_id
1 'polypeptide(L)'
;MRCMVLNASYEFLTIQEHWIDALTLVFQGKATPLSSYDDVVRSASASFRLPAVLVMRHQVSTRRKRKLFDTPSRRAVLIRDAFRCQYCDARLTMATGTRDHVIPRCKGGSDVLTNVVAACKTCNGRKADLTPEQAGMTLRNQPRRLSEEEKIQCLLKTVRSKERLAWMACLKDHGIALWAA
;
A
#
# COMPACT_ATOMS: atom_id res chain seq x y z
N MET A 1 -8.19 12.90 -2.57
CA MET A 1 -8.92 11.75 -3.11
C MET A 1 -7.95 10.94 -3.93
N ARG A 2 -7.82 9.65 -3.62
CA ARG A 2 -7.01 8.69 -4.36
C ARG A 2 -7.84 8.03 -5.45
N CYS A 3 -7.19 7.34 -6.38
CA CYS A 3 -7.86 6.59 -7.43
C CYS A 3 -7.27 5.19 -7.58
N MET A 4 -8.11 4.16 -7.61
CA MET A 4 -7.68 2.81 -7.97
C MET A 4 -7.51 2.74 -9.49
N VAL A 5 -6.39 2.18 -9.94
CA VAL A 5 -6.12 1.96 -11.35
C VAL A 5 -6.03 0.45 -11.59
N LEU A 6 -6.81 -0.01 -12.54
CA LEU A 6 -6.84 -1.37 -13.04
C LEU A 6 -6.17 -1.43 -14.41
N ASN A 7 -5.64 -2.60 -14.76
CA ASN A 7 -5.13 -2.87 -16.09
C ASN A 7 -6.27 -3.04 -17.10
N ALA A 8 -5.94 -3.15 -18.39
CA ALA A 8 -6.95 -3.45 -19.42
C ALA A 8 -7.61 -4.82 -19.20
N SER A 9 -6.91 -5.75 -18.54
CA SER A 9 -7.42 -7.04 -18.03
C SER A 9 -8.23 -6.94 -16.72
N TYR A 10 -8.54 -5.74 -16.22
CA TYR A 10 -9.20 -5.49 -14.93
C TYR A 10 -8.42 -5.93 -13.68
N GLU A 11 -7.21 -6.42 -13.83
CA GLU A 11 -6.31 -6.72 -12.70
C GLU A 11 -5.87 -5.44 -11.99
N PHE A 12 -5.67 -5.50 -10.66
CA PHE A 12 -5.15 -4.37 -9.89
C PHE A 12 -3.77 -3.93 -10.41
N LEU A 13 -3.64 -2.66 -10.80
CA LEU A 13 -2.37 -2.08 -11.25
C LEU A 13 -1.70 -1.26 -10.15
N THR A 14 -2.40 -0.26 -9.60
CA THR A 14 -1.87 0.63 -8.56
C THR A 14 -2.95 1.49 -7.91
N ILE A 15 -2.58 2.25 -6.87
CA ILE A 15 -3.37 3.36 -6.32
C ILE A 15 -2.64 4.65 -6.64
N GLN A 16 -3.30 5.55 -7.36
CA GLN A 16 -2.83 6.92 -7.55
C GLN A 16 -3.12 7.73 -6.27
N GLU A 17 -2.05 8.25 -5.66
CA GLU A 17 -2.13 9.01 -4.40
C GLU A 17 -2.73 10.41 -4.62
N HIS A 18 -2.52 10.99 -5.80
CA HIS A 18 -2.98 12.32 -6.16
C HIS A 18 -4.04 12.26 -7.27
N TRP A 19 -5.16 12.93 -7.06
CA TRP A 19 -6.26 12.98 -8.01
C TRP A 19 -5.87 13.62 -9.36
N ILE A 20 -4.89 14.54 -9.35
CA ILE A 20 -4.37 15.21 -10.55
C ILE A 20 -3.73 14.19 -11.49
N ASP A 21 -2.95 13.24 -10.97
CA ASP A 21 -2.32 12.19 -11.77
C ASP A 21 -3.38 11.27 -12.40
N ALA A 22 -4.44 10.97 -11.66
CA ALA A 22 -5.56 10.17 -12.15
C ALA A 22 -6.31 10.89 -13.28
N LEU A 23 -6.62 12.18 -13.13
CA LEU A 23 -7.22 12.98 -14.21
C LEU A 23 -6.29 13.12 -15.41
N THR A 24 -4.98 13.24 -15.18
CA THR A 24 -3.98 13.30 -16.26
C THR A 24 -4.05 12.05 -17.13
N LEU A 25 -4.23 10.85 -16.55
CA LEU A 25 -4.42 9.62 -17.32
C LEU A 25 -5.69 9.67 -18.19
N VAL A 26 -6.77 10.27 -17.69
CA VAL A 26 -8.03 10.44 -18.44
C VAL A 26 -7.86 11.44 -19.58
N PHE A 27 -7.30 12.63 -19.30
CA PHE A 27 -7.12 13.68 -20.32
C PHE A 27 -6.11 13.29 -21.41
N GLN A 28 -5.11 12.49 -21.07
CA GLN A 28 -4.20 11.92 -22.07
C GLN A 28 -4.82 10.76 -22.86
N GLY A 29 -6.08 10.39 -22.59
CA GLY A 29 -6.77 9.28 -23.25
C GLY A 29 -6.19 7.90 -22.91
N LYS A 30 -5.38 7.78 -21.85
CA LYS A 30 -4.71 6.53 -21.48
C LYS A 30 -5.57 5.62 -20.62
N ALA A 31 -6.51 6.19 -19.88
CA ALA A 31 -7.42 5.46 -19.00
C ALA A 31 -8.85 6.00 -19.11
N THR A 32 -9.81 5.13 -18.80
CA THR A 32 -11.24 5.47 -18.78
C THR A 32 -11.77 5.27 -17.35
N PRO A 33 -12.58 6.20 -16.80
CA PRO A 33 -13.23 5.99 -15.51
C PRO A 33 -14.32 4.92 -15.60
N LEU A 34 -14.22 3.91 -14.74
CA LEU A 34 -15.33 3.00 -14.43
C LEU A 34 -16.31 3.64 -13.44
N SER A 35 -15.78 4.44 -12.51
CA SER A 35 -16.59 5.20 -11.56
C SER A 35 -15.92 6.52 -11.20
N SER A 36 -16.71 7.45 -10.69
CA SER A 36 -16.24 8.75 -10.20
C SER A 36 -16.83 9.04 -8.83
N TYR A 37 -16.13 9.85 -8.06
CA TYR A 37 -16.68 10.45 -6.85
C TYR A 37 -17.65 11.59 -7.20
N ASP A 38 -18.49 11.98 -6.25
CA ASP A 38 -19.34 13.17 -6.37
C ASP A 38 -18.55 14.48 -6.26
N ASP A 39 -17.32 14.41 -5.73
CA ASP A 39 -16.40 15.55 -5.65
C ASP A 39 -16.05 16.06 -7.06
N VAL A 40 -16.25 17.37 -7.28
CA VAL A 40 -15.99 18.05 -8.55
C VAL A 40 -14.83 19.03 -8.39
N VAL A 41 -13.89 18.98 -9.34
CA VAL A 41 -12.86 20.02 -9.52
C VAL A 41 -13.19 20.89 -10.71
N ARG A 42 -12.78 22.15 -10.67
CA ARG A 42 -13.12 23.15 -11.70
C ARG A 42 -11.86 23.81 -12.25
N SER A 43 -11.85 24.07 -13.55
CA SER A 43 -10.96 25.01 -14.21
C SER A 43 -11.72 26.32 -14.49
N ALA A 44 -11.06 27.28 -15.14
CA ALA A 44 -11.72 28.51 -15.57
C ALA A 44 -12.90 28.27 -16.54
N SER A 45 -12.87 27.16 -17.30
CA SER A 45 -13.82 26.91 -18.39
C SER A 45 -14.55 25.56 -18.31
N ALA A 46 -14.22 24.70 -17.34
CA ALA A 46 -14.77 23.35 -17.27
C ALA A 46 -14.86 22.80 -15.84
N SER A 47 -15.66 21.75 -15.65
CA SER A 47 -15.79 21.04 -14.39
C SER A 47 -15.71 19.53 -14.60
N PHE A 48 -15.06 18.84 -13.68
CA PHE A 48 -14.76 17.41 -13.80
C PHE A 48 -15.02 16.70 -12.48
N ARG A 49 -15.76 15.60 -12.53
CA ARG A 49 -15.81 14.66 -11.39
C ARG A 49 -14.48 13.96 -11.22
N LEU A 50 -14.08 13.74 -9.98
CA LEU A 50 -12.84 13.04 -9.68
C LEU A 50 -12.99 11.54 -9.95
N PRO A 51 -12.06 10.90 -10.68
CA PRO A 51 -12.14 9.46 -10.94
C PRO A 51 -11.90 8.66 -9.66
N ALA A 52 -12.76 7.68 -9.40
CA ALA A 52 -12.63 6.77 -8.27
C ALA A 52 -11.90 5.49 -8.68
N VAL A 53 -12.36 4.86 -9.76
CA VAL A 53 -11.72 3.68 -10.37
C VAL A 53 -11.48 3.95 -11.85
N LEU A 54 -10.24 3.73 -12.30
CA LEU A 54 -9.81 3.84 -13.69
C LEU A 54 -9.43 2.46 -14.24
N VAL A 55 -9.71 2.22 -15.51
CA VAL A 55 -9.16 1.11 -16.29
C VAL A 55 -8.26 1.67 -17.37
N MET A 56 -7.05 1.13 -17.49
CA MET A 56 -6.13 1.47 -18.57
C MET A 56 -6.69 0.99 -19.92
N ARG A 57 -6.58 1.80 -20.97
CA ARG A 57 -7.03 1.42 -22.33
C ARG A 57 -6.14 0.38 -23.00
N HIS A 58 -4.88 0.30 -22.58
CA HIS A 58 -3.90 -0.64 -23.09
C HIS A 58 -3.25 -1.38 -21.94
N GLN A 59 -2.88 -2.64 -22.19
CA GLN A 59 -2.25 -3.49 -21.19
C GLN A 59 -0.90 -2.90 -20.77
N VAL A 60 -0.77 -2.58 -19.49
CA VAL A 60 0.45 -2.07 -18.88
C VAL A 60 1.23 -3.23 -18.28
N SER A 61 2.51 -3.35 -18.64
CA SER A 61 3.39 -4.34 -18.01
C SER A 61 3.58 -4.02 -16.53
N THR A 62 3.14 -4.94 -15.67
CA THR A 62 3.29 -4.87 -14.22
C THR A 62 4.68 -5.27 -13.74
N ARG A 63 5.51 -5.91 -14.60
CA ARG A 63 6.85 -6.43 -14.26
C ARG A 63 7.77 -5.39 -13.63
N ARG A 64 7.59 -4.10 -13.93
CA ARG A 64 8.44 -3.00 -13.42
C ARG A 64 7.86 -2.26 -12.20
N LYS A 65 6.60 -2.50 -11.82
CA LYS A 65 5.87 -1.67 -10.82
C LYS A 65 5.55 -2.34 -9.48
N ARG A 66 5.89 -3.62 -9.25
CA ARG A 66 5.65 -4.32 -7.97
C ARG A 66 6.62 -3.99 -6.82
N LYS A 67 7.28 -2.82 -6.86
CA LYS A 67 8.45 -2.51 -6.01
C LYS A 67 8.18 -2.37 -4.51
N LEU A 68 6.98 -2.00 -4.09
CA LEU A 68 6.76 -1.57 -2.70
C LEU A 68 7.14 -2.68 -1.72
N PHE A 69 6.68 -3.92 -1.94
CA PHE A 69 6.94 -5.06 -1.07
C PHE A 69 8.10 -5.94 -1.54
N ASP A 70 8.85 -5.55 -2.57
CA ASP A 70 10.03 -6.30 -3.01
C ASP A 70 11.26 -5.97 -2.14
N THR A 71 11.24 -4.80 -1.49
CA THR A 71 12.28 -4.35 -0.57
C THR A 71 11.67 -3.97 0.78
N PRO A 72 12.35 -4.18 1.90
CA PRO A 72 11.85 -3.79 3.22
C PRO A 72 12.04 -2.29 3.48
N SER A 73 11.54 -1.46 2.57
CA SER A 73 11.50 -0.01 2.76
C SER A 73 10.65 0.33 3.99
N ARG A 74 10.95 1.47 4.65
CA ARG A 74 10.19 1.92 5.83
C ARG A 74 8.68 1.97 5.53
N ARG A 75 8.30 2.48 4.36
CA ARG A 75 6.90 2.57 3.92
C ARG A 75 6.27 1.18 3.78
N ALA A 76 6.96 0.23 3.13
CA ALA A 76 6.45 -1.12 2.93
C ALA A 76 6.21 -1.87 4.23
N VAL A 77 7.19 -1.82 5.13
CA VAL A 77 7.15 -2.50 6.43
C VAL A 77 6.04 -1.91 7.30
N LEU A 78 5.91 -0.58 7.36
CA LEU A 78 4.82 0.06 8.11
C LEU A 78 3.44 -0.27 7.55
N ILE A 79 3.28 -0.34 6.22
CA ILE A 79 2.01 -0.70 5.58
C ILE A 79 1.67 -2.17 5.86
N ARG A 80 2.63 -3.09 5.70
CA ARG A 80 2.46 -4.52 6.01
C ARG A 80 1.99 -4.72 7.44
N ASP A 81 2.65 -4.04 8.37
CA ASP A 81 2.43 -4.18 9.81
C ASP A 81 1.30 -3.27 10.33
N ALA A 82 0.44 -2.79 9.42
CA ALA A 82 -0.74 -1.97 9.71
C ALA A 82 -0.45 -0.75 10.59
N PHE A 83 0.72 -0.14 10.43
CA PHE A 83 1.22 0.96 11.25
C PHE A 83 1.18 0.64 12.76
N ARG A 84 1.57 -0.57 13.14
CA ARG A 84 1.72 -0.98 14.55
C ARG A 84 3.10 -1.53 14.84
N CYS A 85 3.65 -1.14 15.99
CA CYS A 85 4.90 -1.70 16.49
C CYS A 85 4.75 -3.22 16.69
N GLN A 86 5.62 -4.02 16.07
CA GLN A 86 5.59 -5.48 16.21
C GLN A 86 6.03 -5.98 17.59
N TYR A 87 6.49 -5.08 18.48
CA TYR A 87 6.90 -5.41 19.83
C TYR A 87 5.87 -4.99 20.89
N CYS A 88 5.35 -3.76 20.80
CA CYS A 88 4.45 -3.20 21.83
C CYS A 88 3.05 -2.83 21.32
N ASP A 89 2.73 -3.09 20.05
CA ASP A 89 1.45 -2.75 19.38
C ASP A 89 1.12 -1.25 19.26
N ALA A 90 1.98 -0.37 19.76
CA ALA A 90 1.79 1.08 19.66
C ALA A 90 1.51 1.51 18.21
N ARG A 91 0.53 2.40 18.04
CA ARG A 91 0.22 2.99 16.74
C ARG A 91 1.38 3.85 16.27
N LEU A 92 1.73 3.68 15.00
CA LEU A 92 2.81 4.37 14.33
C LEU A 92 2.26 5.31 13.26
N THR A 93 3.07 6.30 12.90
CA THR A 93 2.89 7.11 11.70
C THR A 93 4.14 7.02 10.85
N MET A 94 4.13 7.61 9.66
CA MET A 94 5.36 7.74 8.86
C MET A 94 6.47 8.51 9.57
N ALA A 95 6.13 9.36 10.55
CA ALA A 95 7.08 10.14 11.33
C ALA A 95 7.62 9.39 12.56
N THR A 96 6.78 8.57 13.20
CA THR A 96 7.14 7.88 14.46
C THR A 96 7.61 6.44 14.26
N GLY A 97 7.19 5.80 13.17
CA GLY A 97 7.54 4.41 12.85
C GLY A 97 8.95 4.27 12.27
N THR A 98 9.67 3.28 12.76
CA THR A 98 10.96 2.84 12.23
C THR A 98 10.86 1.42 11.68
N ARG A 99 11.85 1.02 10.89
CA ARG A 99 12.07 -0.37 10.50
C ARG A 99 13.18 -0.94 11.38
N ASP A 100 13.01 -2.17 11.86
CA ASP A 100 13.97 -2.87 12.71
C ASP A 100 14.24 -4.26 12.14
N HIS A 101 15.48 -4.71 12.21
CA HIS A 101 15.93 -6.02 11.75
C HIS A 101 15.77 -7.02 12.90
N VAL A 102 14.92 -8.04 12.74
CA VAL A 102 14.69 -9.09 13.75
C VAL A 102 16.01 -9.75 14.14
N ILE A 103 16.77 -10.24 13.16
CA ILE A 103 18.18 -10.57 13.32
C ILE A 103 18.96 -9.30 12.96
N PRO A 104 19.71 -8.68 13.90
CA PRO A 104 20.49 -7.48 13.64
C PRO A 104 21.53 -7.66 12.53
N ARG A 105 21.84 -6.59 11.79
CA ARG A 105 22.83 -6.64 10.70
C ARG A 105 24.22 -7.07 11.16
N CYS A 106 24.66 -6.65 12.35
CA CYS A 106 25.92 -7.07 12.95
C CYS A 106 25.97 -8.58 13.28
N LYS A 107 24.82 -9.27 13.31
CA LYS A 107 24.69 -10.72 13.52
C LYS A 107 24.33 -11.46 12.23
N GLY A 108 24.58 -10.86 11.07
CA GLY A 108 24.33 -11.47 9.75
C GLY A 108 22.89 -11.34 9.24
N GLY A 109 22.04 -10.55 9.89
CA GLY A 109 20.67 -10.34 9.44
C GLY A 109 20.57 -9.66 8.08
N SER A 110 19.81 -10.26 7.16
CA SER A 110 19.60 -9.73 5.80
C SER A 110 18.57 -8.61 5.76
N ASP A 111 18.71 -7.68 4.80
CA ASP A 111 17.74 -6.58 4.58
C ASP A 111 16.60 -7.04 3.66
N VAL A 112 15.78 -7.97 4.16
CA VAL A 112 14.61 -8.56 3.45
C VAL A 112 13.34 -8.44 4.27
N LEU A 113 12.16 -8.47 3.63
CA LEU A 113 10.88 -8.38 4.34
C LEU A 113 10.71 -9.45 5.42
N THR A 114 11.28 -10.64 5.24
CA THR A 114 11.22 -11.75 6.20
C THR A 114 12.12 -11.56 7.42
N ASN A 115 12.90 -10.48 7.48
CA ASN A 115 13.75 -10.14 8.64
C ASN A 115 13.51 -8.70 9.14
N VAL A 116 12.62 -7.93 8.53
CA VAL A 116 12.40 -6.52 8.89
C VAL A 116 10.96 -6.30 9.34
N VAL A 117 10.79 -5.61 10.47
CA VAL A 117 9.51 -5.33 11.12
C VAL A 117 9.34 -3.85 11.45
N ALA A 118 8.09 -3.42 11.61
CA ALA A 118 7.75 -2.09 12.09
C ALA A 118 8.00 -2.01 13.60
N ALA A 119 8.69 -0.96 14.04
CA ALA A 119 8.96 -0.71 15.45
C ALA A 119 8.73 0.78 15.78
N CYS A 120 8.39 1.07 17.04
CA CYS A 120 8.54 2.42 17.56
C CYS A 120 10.00 2.69 17.94
N LYS A 121 10.40 3.97 18.04
CA LYS A 121 11.77 4.36 18.42
C LYS A 121 12.21 3.74 19.76
N THR A 122 11.31 3.69 20.75
CA THR A 122 11.61 3.14 22.08
C THR A 122 11.93 1.64 22.03
N CYS A 123 11.09 0.83 21.38
CA CYS A 123 11.33 -0.61 21.23
C CYS A 123 12.55 -0.89 20.37
N ASN A 124 12.71 -0.16 19.26
CA ASN A 124 13.86 -0.31 18.37
C ASN A 124 15.17 0.00 19.11
N GLY A 125 15.20 1.09 19.90
CA GLY A 125 16.35 1.44 20.73
C GLY A 125 16.63 0.46 21.86
N ARG A 126 15.59 -0.08 22.50
CA ARG A 126 15.73 -1.13 23.53
C ARG A 126 16.30 -2.43 22.96
N LYS A 127 15.89 -2.81 21.75
CA LYS A 127 16.41 -4.01 21.09
C LYS A 127 17.84 -3.80 20.58
N ALA A 128 18.15 -2.65 20.00
CA ALA A 128 19.48 -2.32 19.48
C ALA A 128 20.09 -3.45 18.62
N ASP A 129 21.23 -3.99 19.02
CA ASP A 129 21.97 -5.07 18.37
C ASP A 129 21.64 -6.48 18.91
N LEU A 130 20.57 -6.60 19.70
CA LEU A 130 20.05 -7.85 20.22
C LEU A 130 18.98 -8.43 19.29
N THR A 131 18.81 -9.76 19.33
CA THR A 131 17.57 -10.38 18.82
C THR A 131 16.40 -10.07 19.76
N PRO A 132 15.14 -10.23 19.33
CA PRO A 132 13.98 -10.04 20.21
C PRO A 132 14.10 -10.87 21.51
N GLU A 133 14.54 -12.13 21.40
CA GLU A 133 14.72 -13.04 22.54
C GLU A 133 15.76 -12.49 23.52
N GLN A 134 16.91 -12.03 23.01
CA GLN A 134 17.95 -11.42 23.84
C GLN A 134 17.50 -10.12 24.52
N ALA A 135 16.62 -9.35 23.88
CA ALA A 135 16.05 -8.13 24.45
C ALA A 135 14.85 -8.37 25.40
N GLY A 136 14.44 -9.64 25.57
CA GLY A 136 13.22 -10.00 26.30
C GLY A 136 11.96 -9.43 25.65
N MET A 137 11.92 -9.41 24.32
CA MET A 137 10.86 -8.83 23.50
C MET A 137 10.22 -9.92 22.63
N THR A 138 8.90 -9.97 22.58
CA THR A 138 8.15 -10.92 21.75
C THR A 138 7.64 -10.23 20.49
N LEU A 139 7.86 -10.85 19.33
CA LEU A 139 7.25 -10.41 18.08
C LEU A 139 5.78 -10.79 18.04
N ARG A 140 4.93 -9.83 17.66
CA ARG A 140 3.49 -10.05 17.49
C ARG A 140 3.17 -10.92 16.28
N ASN A 141 3.87 -10.69 15.17
CA ASN A 141 3.74 -11.49 13.96
C ASN A 141 5.13 -11.83 13.42
N GLN A 142 5.31 -13.05 12.93
CA GLN A 142 6.54 -13.41 12.25
C GLN A 142 6.59 -12.74 10.86
N PRO A 143 7.69 -12.02 10.54
CA PRO A 143 7.84 -11.42 9.23
C PRO A 143 7.98 -12.51 8.14
N ARG A 144 7.12 -12.44 7.13
CA ARG A 144 7.14 -13.37 5.98
C ARG A 144 6.93 -12.64 4.66
N ARG A 145 7.08 -13.39 3.55
CA ARG A 145 6.68 -12.90 2.22
C ARG A 145 5.15 -12.81 2.16
N LEU A 146 4.66 -11.81 1.44
CA LEU A 146 3.24 -11.61 1.18
C LEU A 146 2.86 -12.21 -0.17
N SER A 147 1.69 -12.83 -0.25
CA SER A 147 1.04 -13.14 -1.52
C SER A 147 0.65 -11.85 -2.25
N GLU A 148 0.34 -11.91 -3.55
CA GLU A 148 -0.11 -10.73 -4.30
C GLU A 148 -1.42 -10.17 -3.75
N GLU A 149 -2.32 -11.04 -3.31
CA GLU A 149 -3.58 -10.64 -2.66
C GLU A 149 -3.31 -9.86 -1.37
N GLU A 150 -2.44 -10.37 -0.50
CA GLU A 150 -2.11 -9.72 0.77
C GLU A 150 -1.46 -8.35 0.58
N LYS A 151 -0.62 -8.20 -0.47
CA LYS A 151 -0.05 -6.90 -0.85
C LYS A 151 -1.16 -5.88 -1.15
N ILE A 152 -2.16 -6.28 -1.95
CA ILE A 152 -3.30 -5.42 -2.30
C ILE A 152 -4.12 -5.10 -1.04
N GLN A 153 -4.44 -6.10 -0.22
CA GLN A 153 -5.17 -5.90 1.04
C GLN A 153 -4.46 -4.92 1.97
N CYS A 154 -3.14 -5.00 2.10
CA CYS A 154 -2.35 -4.08 2.89
C CYS A 154 -2.47 -2.65 2.36
N LEU A 155 -2.40 -2.45 1.04
CA LEU A 155 -2.60 -1.14 0.41
C LEU A 155 -4.00 -0.58 0.64
N LEU A 156 -5.04 -1.41 0.49
CA LEU A 156 -6.43 -1.00 0.70
C LEU A 156 -6.74 -0.61 2.15
N LYS A 157 -5.98 -1.10 3.14
CA LYS A 157 -6.09 -0.66 4.54
C LYS A 157 -5.53 0.75 4.76
N THR A 158 -4.72 1.28 3.83
CA THR A 158 -4.15 2.64 3.94
C THR A 158 -5.05 3.74 3.38
N VAL A 159 -6.14 3.35 2.69
CA VAL A 159 -7.05 4.29 2.05
C VAL A 159 -8.21 4.67 2.96
N ARG A 160 -8.78 5.87 2.75
CA ARG A 160 -9.87 6.35 3.60
C ARG A 160 -11.12 5.51 3.35
N SER A 161 -12.00 5.38 4.35
CA SER A 161 -13.23 4.59 4.22
C SER A 161 -14.09 5.02 3.03
N LYS A 162 -14.23 6.34 2.78
CA LYS A 162 -14.95 6.88 1.61
C LYS A 162 -14.40 6.36 0.28
N GLU A 163 -13.07 6.37 0.13
CA GLU A 163 -12.38 5.89 -1.07
C GLU A 163 -12.59 4.38 -1.24
N ARG A 164 -12.35 3.62 -0.18
CA ARG A 164 -12.49 2.16 -0.19
C ARG A 164 -13.90 1.72 -0.55
N LEU A 165 -14.92 2.35 0.03
CA LEU A 165 -16.33 2.00 -0.24
C LEU A 165 -16.70 2.27 -1.70
N ALA A 166 -16.30 3.43 -2.25
CA ALA A 166 -16.54 3.75 -3.66
C ALA A 166 -15.87 2.74 -4.61
N TRP A 167 -14.65 2.29 -4.28
CA TRP A 167 -13.94 1.30 -5.08
C TRP A 167 -14.60 -0.07 -5.02
N MET A 168 -14.90 -0.56 -3.81
CA MET A 168 -15.52 -1.87 -3.63
C MET A 168 -16.92 -1.94 -4.25
N ALA A 169 -17.70 -0.85 -4.18
CA ALA A 169 -18.99 -0.77 -4.87
C ALA A 169 -18.81 -0.91 -6.39
N CYS A 170 -17.92 -0.12 -6.99
CA CYS A 170 -17.63 -0.17 -8.42
C CYS A 170 -17.17 -1.56 -8.88
N LEU A 171 -16.27 -2.20 -8.13
CA LEU A 171 -15.78 -3.54 -8.45
C LEU A 171 -16.90 -4.59 -8.39
N LYS A 172 -17.77 -4.49 -7.38
CA LYS A 172 -18.94 -5.36 -7.23
C LYS A 172 -19.91 -5.20 -8.41
N ASP A 173 -20.21 -3.95 -8.78
CA ASP A 173 -21.17 -3.64 -9.85
C ASP A 173 -20.69 -4.15 -11.22
N HIS A 174 -19.38 -4.29 -11.41
CA HIS A 174 -18.77 -4.78 -12.65
C HIS A 174 -18.33 -6.26 -12.57
N GLY A 175 -18.58 -6.96 -11.45
CA GLY A 175 -18.15 -8.35 -11.26
C GLY A 175 -16.62 -8.53 -11.27
N ILE A 176 -15.86 -7.51 -10.91
CA ILE A 176 -14.39 -7.53 -10.93
C ILE A 176 -13.88 -8.06 -9.59
N ALA A 177 -13.17 -9.19 -9.64
CA ALA A 177 -12.34 -9.64 -8.53
C ALA A 177 -10.93 -9.02 -8.64
N LEU A 178 -10.42 -8.46 -7.55
CA LEU A 178 -9.04 -7.93 -7.51
C LEU A 178 -7.99 -9.05 -7.41
N TRP A 179 -8.44 -10.27 -7.18
CA TRP A 179 -7.64 -11.48 -7.11
C TRP A 179 -8.09 -12.43 -8.22
N ALA A 180 -7.12 -13.02 -8.91
CA ALA A 180 -7.40 -14.22 -9.70
C ALA A 180 -7.71 -15.36 -8.72
N ALA A 181 -8.71 -16.19 -9.05
CA ALA A 181 -8.93 -17.47 -8.37
C ALA A 181 -7.77 -18.44 -8.65
#